data_AF-A0A814BVW8-F1
#
_entry.id   AF-A0A814BVW8-F1
#
_cell.length_a   1.000
_cell.length_b   1.000
_cell.length_c   1.000
_cell.angle_alpha   90.00
_cell.angle_beta   90.00
_cell.angle_gamma   90.00
#
_symmetry.space_group_name_H-M   'P 1'
#
loop_
_entity.id
_entity.type
_entity.pdbx_description
1 polymer ?
#
loop_
_entity_poly.entity_id
_entity_poly.type
_entity_poly.pdbx_seq_one_letter_code
_entity_poly.pdbx_strand_id
1 'polypeptide(L)'
;MSKNDCNPTSSTSVLINTLIVQEISTLINNNQFNEALEYLKSLTEQQIYDNTWDLCTYLLDLSEKPSDKLCNEYELYSQDALIYVAEHGNPREMLIIMLEQTDKFISDEAFLFHIKLFLIIIKRLPLKPSLITSIDDILSLLKCHLTALELPTINNDFAGKDLLVFNHDQRVTHLLKLTQFYIDFICQLRDYFSTTNINNIFSILTKYLISLLQEPLSSLSYEPINSQESSSFTLIRPLLDCLFTLNPNPIQLINDKEQQSILIYLLLTKNNYFSLLPCVYSSYFYLILSIPSIQQLSNDHEHVMLTEKACVLVSN
;
A
#
# COMPACT_ATOMS: atom_id res chain seq x y z
N MET A 1 40.83 11.09 -38.79
CA MET A 1 40.17 12.31 -38.27
C MET A 1 38.68 12.01 -38.26
N SER A 2 37.92 11.99 -37.17
CA SER A 2 38.16 12.33 -35.76
C SER A 2 37.73 11.16 -34.86
N LYS A 3 38.43 11.01 -33.73
CA LYS A 3 37.93 10.34 -32.55
C LYS A 3 36.94 11.29 -31.89
N ASN A 4 35.73 10.84 -31.59
CA ASN A 4 34.86 11.53 -30.65
C ASN A 4 35.01 10.82 -29.30
N ASP A 5 35.84 11.43 -28.46
CA ASP A 5 35.91 11.14 -27.04
C ASP A 5 34.64 11.69 -26.38
N CYS A 6 33.75 10.81 -25.92
CA CYS A 6 32.67 11.19 -25.02
C CYS A 6 33.22 11.17 -23.59
N ASN A 7 33.51 12.37 -23.08
CA ASN A 7 33.73 12.61 -21.65
C ASN A 7 32.48 12.18 -20.86
N PRO A 8 32.63 11.44 -19.75
CA PRO A 8 31.55 11.30 -18.78
C PRO A 8 31.45 12.61 -17.99
N THR A 9 30.35 13.34 -18.22
CA THR A 9 29.93 14.45 -17.39
C THR A 9 29.60 13.94 -15.99
N SER A 10 30.48 14.29 -15.04
CA SER A 10 30.24 14.52 -13.61
C SER A 10 28.84 14.16 -13.09
N SER A 11 28.68 12.91 -12.65
CA SER A 11 27.68 12.56 -11.64
C SER A 11 28.12 13.20 -10.31
N THR A 12 27.25 14.02 -9.74
CA THR A 12 27.34 14.57 -8.39
C THR A 12 27.75 13.49 -7.40
N SER A 13 29.00 13.55 -6.92
CA SER A 13 29.50 12.68 -5.88
C SER A 13 28.80 13.03 -4.57
N VAL A 14 27.84 12.20 -4.17
CA VAL A 14 27.36 12.17 -2.79
C VAL A 14 28.59 11.95 -1.91
N LEU A 15 28.82 12.85 -0.96
CA LEU A 15 29.93 12.79 -0.02
C LEU A 15 29.77 11.51 0.82
N ILE A 16 30.47 10.44 0.44
CA ILE A 16 30.56 9.20 1.20
C ILE A 16 31.37 9.49 2.47
N ASN A 17 30.66 9.79 3.57
CA ASN A 17 31.29 10.36 4.76
C ASN A 17 31.89 9.31 5.72
N THR A 18 31.54 8.03 5.61
CA THR A 18 31.99 7.00 6.55
C THR A 18 32.88 5.94 5.90
N LEU A 19 33.90 5.48 6.63
CA LEU A 19 34.83 4.44 6.19
C LEU A 19 34.10 3.14 5.80
N ILE A 20 33.01 2.82 6.49
CA ILE A 20 32.18 1.63 6.22
C ILE A 20 31.57 1.69 4.83
N VAL A 21 30.94 2.83 4.46
CA VAL A 21 30.34 2.98 3.13
C VAL A 21 31.41 3.01 2.04
N GLN A 22 32.59 3.58 2.32
CA GLN A 22 33.72 3.52 1.38
C GLN A 22 34.16 2.09 1.12
N GLU A 23 34.31 1.26 2.16
CA GLU A 23 34.74 -0.14 2.02
C GLU A 23 33.70 -0.97 1.25
N ILE A 24 32.42 -0.83 1.60
CA ILE A 24 31.31 -1.43 0.84
C ILE A 24 31.34 -0.96 -0.62
N SER A 25 31.48 0.34 -0.86
CA SER A 25 31.54 0.89 -2.22
C SER A 25 32.71 0.33 -3.02
N THR A 26 33.86 0.12 -2.39
CA THR A 26 35.05 -0.44 -3.03
C THR A 26 34.81 -1.89 -3.47
N LEU A 27 34.23 -2.72 -2.59
CA LEU A 27 33.87 -4.10 -2.90
C LEU A 27 32.84 -4.16 -4.04
N ILE A 28 31.81 -3.31 -3.98
CA ILE A 28 30.76 -3.23 -4.99
C ILE A 28 31.31 -2.77 -6.35
N ASN A 29 32.21 -1.79 -6.38
CA ASN A 29 32.87 -1.35 -7.62
C ASN A 29 33.79 -2.42 -8.23
N ASN A 30 34.24 -3.38 -7.42
CA ASN A 30 35.00 -4.55 -7.86
C ASN A 30 34.10 -5.76 -8.22
N ASN A 31 32.77 -5.59 -8.25
CA ASN A 31 31.76 -6.64 -8.46
C ASN A 31 31.78 -7.75 -7.40
N GLN A 32 32.21 -7.43 -6.17
CA GLN A 32 32.29 -8.36 -5.04
C GLN A 32 31.05 -8.24 -4.13
N PHE A 33 29.85 -8.44 -4.69
CA PHE A 33 28.56 -8.22 -3.99
C PHE A 33 28.38 -9.10 -2.75
N ASN A 34 28.71 -10.39 -2.85
CA ASN A 34 28.60 -11.32 -1.72
C ASN A 34 29.54 -10.93 -0.59
N GLU A 35 30.77 -10.52 -0.92
CA GLU A 35 31.77 -10.10 0.07
C GLU A 35 31.37 -8.77 0.73
N ALA A 36 30.76 -7.84 -0.04
CA ALA A 36 30.19 -6.62 0.51
C ALA A 36 29.04 -6.91 1.49
N LEU A 37 28.22 -7.93 1.22
CA LEU A 37 27.12 -8.32 2.10
C LEU A 37 27.63 -9.03 3.36
N GLU A 38 28.61 -9.93 3.22
CA GLU A 38 29.27 -10.58 4.35
C GLU A 38 30.01 -9.57 5.23
N TYR A 39 30.68 -8.57 4.62
CA TYR A 39 31.28 -7.47 5.34
C TYR A 39 30.24 -6.68 6.14
N LEU A 40 29.12 -6.28 5.51
CA LEU A 40 28.02 -5.59 6.18
C LEU A 40 27.48 -6.41 7.37
N LYS A 41 27.30 -7.72 7.19
CA LYS A 41 26.85 -8.64 8.24
C LYS A 41 27.87 -8.89 9.34
N SER A 42 29.15 -8.65 9.07
CA SER A 42 30.24 -8.78 10.05
C SER A 42 30.36 -7.57 10.98
N LEU A 43 29.74 -6.44 10.62
CA LEU A 43 29.72 -5.24 11.45
C LEU A 43 28.98 -5.49 12.75
N THR A 44 29.41 -4.80 13.82
CA THR A 44 28.67 -4.81 15.08
C THR A 44 27.35 -4.06 14.93
N GLU A 45 26.32 -4.44 15.70
CA GLU A 45 25.03 -3.73 15.70
C GLU A 45 25.18 -2.23 15.95
N GLN A 46 26.09 -1.83 16.86
CA GLN A 46 26.36 -0.43 17.15
C GLN A 46 26.91 0.33 15.94
N GLN A 47 27.80 -0.30 15.16
CA GLN A 47 28.32 0.32 13.93
C GLN A 47 27.21 0.52 12.90
N ILE A 48 26.32 -0.45 12.72
CA ILE A 48 25.19 -0.32 11.80
C ILE A 48 24.24 0.77 12.30
N TYR A 49 23.96 0.79 13.61
CA TYR A 49 23.09 1.79 14.24
C TYR A 49 23.61 3.22 14.04
N ASP A 50 24.89 3.46 14.30
CA ASP A 50 25.49 4.80 14.22
C ASP A 50 25.70 5.30 12.79
N ASN A 51 25.71 4.40 11.81
CA ASN A 51 25.93 4.72 10.39
C ASN A 51 24.68 4.45 9.53
N THR A 52 23.50 4.35 10.14
CA THR A 52 22.27 3.99 9.44
C THR A 52 21.93 4.98 8.34
N TRP A 53 22.07 6.28 8.60
CA TRP A 53 21.85 7.31 7.59
C TRP A 53 22.70 7.09 6.35
N ASP A 54 24.03 7.07 6.50
CA ASP A 54 24.95 6.97 5.37
C ASP A 54 24.81 5.64 4.62
N LEU A 55 24.61 4.53 5.35
CA LEU A 55 24.39 3.21 4.74
C LEU A 55 23.10 3.18 3.92
N CYS A 56 21.99 3.65 4.49
CA CYS A 56 20.70 3.60 3.83
C CYS A 56 20.67 4.49 2.59
N THR A 57 21.15 5.74 2.69
CA THR A 57 21.22 6.65 1.54
C THR A 57 22.09 6.06 0.42
N TYR A 58 23.25 5.50 0.75
CA TYR A 58 24.12 4.86 -0.25
C TYR A 58 23.44 3.67 -0.95
N LEU A 59 22.75 2.81 -0.19
CA LEU A 59 22.10 1.62 -0.74
C LEU A 59 20.88 1.98 -1.60
N LEU A 60 20.14 3.03 -1.25
CA LEU A 60 19.05 3.57 -2.06
C LEU A 60 19.58 4.21 -3.36
N ASP A 61 20.66 5.00 -3.28
CA ASP A 61 21.30 5.54 -4.48
C ASP A 61 21.83 4.43 -5.40
N LEU A 62 22.27 3.31 -4.82
CA LEU A 62 22.75 2.15 -5.56
C LEU A 62 21.62 1.44 -6.32
N SER A 63 20.42 1.36 -5.74
CA SER A 63 19.26 0.73 -6.38
C SER A 63 18.72 1.55 -7.56
N GLU A 64 19.05 2.84 -7.62
CA GLU A 64 18.64 3.78 -8.67
C GLU A 64 19.61 3.87 -9.86
N LYS A 65 20.76 3.18 -9.81
CA LYS A 65 21.76 3.28 -10.88
C LYS A 65 21.23 2.73 -12.22
N PRO A 66 21.46 3.44 -13.35
CA PRO A 66 20.91 3.08 -14.64
C PRO A 66 21.41 1.72 -15.17
N SER A 67 20.58 1.16 -16.03
CA SER A 67 20.54 -0.22 -16.52
C SER A 67 21.72 -0.62 -17.42
N ASP A 68 22.75 -1.22 -16.79
CA ASP A 68 23.77 -2.05 -17.44
C ASP A 68 23.58 -3.55 -17.14
N LYS A 69 24.38 -4.44 -17.76
CA LYS A 69 24.32 -5.91 -17.59
C LYS A 69 24.37 -6.43 -16.13
N LEU A 70 24.82 -5.61 -15.19
CA LEU A 70 24.92 -5.92 -13.76
C LEU A 70 23.74 -5.39 -12.93
N CYS A 71 22.71 -4.80 -13.57
CA CYS A 71 21.55 -4.17 -12.92
C CYS A 71 20.90 -5.05 -11.85
N ASN A 72 20.69 -6.33 -12.16
CA ASN A 72 20.05 -7.25 -11.23
C ASN A 72 20.90 -7.51 -9.99
N GLU A 73 22.24 -7.51 -10.08
CA GLU A 73 23.10 -7.76 -8.93
C GLU A 73 23.14 -6.57 -7.99
N TYR A 74 23.16 -5.34 -8.52
CA TYR A 74 23.04 -4.12 -7.73
C TYR A 74 21.70 -4.05 -7.01
N GLU A 75 20.60 -4.31 -7.71
CA GLU A 75 19.25 -4.29 -7.14
C GLU A 75 19.11 -5.34 -6.03
N LEU A 76 19.47 -6.60 -6.30
CA LEU A 76 19.40 -7.69 -5.32
C LEU A 76 20.25 -7.39 -4.08
N TYR A 77 21.50 -6.96 -4.28
CA TYR A 77 22.38 -6.58 -3.17
C TYR A 77 21.78 -5.44 -2.36
N SER A 78 21.29 -4.38 -3.02
CA SER A 78 20.72 -3.21 -2.34
C SER A 78 19.50 -3.60 -1.50
N GLN A 79 18.63 -4.47 -2.02
CA GLN A 79 17.44 -4.93 -1.31
C GLN A 79 17.81 -5.76 -0.07
N ASP A 80 18.72 -6.74 -0.22
CA ASP A 80 19.18 -7.58 0.89
C ASP A 80 19.91 -6.75 1.96
N ALA A 81 20.76 -5.82 1.54
CA ALA A 81 21.49 -4.93 2.44
C ALA A 81 20.55 -3.96 3.16
N LEU A 82 19.55 -3.38 2.47
CA LEU A 82 18.56 -2.49 3.09
C LEU A 82 17.69 -3.22 4.10
N ILE A 83 17.28 -4.46 3.82
CA ILE A 83 16.57 -5.30 4.79
C ILE A 83 17.44 -5.51 6.03
N TYR A 84 18.71 -5.86 5.85
CA TYR A 84 19.63 -6.08 6.96
C TYR A 84 19.85 -4.79 7.79
N VAL A 85 20.01 -3.63 7.14
CA VAL A 85 20.10 -2.33 7.82
C VAL A 85 18.78 -1.99 8.52
N ALA A 86 17.62 -2.30 7.95
CA ALA A 86 16.33 -2.09 8.61
C ALA A 86 16.18 -2.96 9.88
N GLU A 87 16.78 -4.14 9.91
CA GLU A 87 16.75 -5.08 11.04
C GLU A 87 17.73 -4.70 12.17
N HIS A 88 18.84 -4.02 11.87
CA HIS A 88 19.91 -3.78 12.86
C HIS A 88 20.21 -2.29 13.11
N GLY A 89 19.93 -1.40 12.15
CA GLY A 89 20.21 0.03 12.21
C GLY A 89 19.31 0.83 13.15
N ASN A 90 19.41 2.16 13.13
CA ASN A 90 18.57 3.07 13.87
C ASN A 90 17.18 3.18 13.20
N PRO A 91 16.11 2.62 13.81
CA PRO A 91 14.80 2.57 13.16
C PRO A 91 14.17 3.96 12.94
N ARG A 92 14.59 4.99 13.69
CA ARG A 92 14.08 6.36 13.51
C ARG A 92 14.67 7.03 12.28
N GLU A 93 15.98 6.91 12.09
CA GLU A 93 16.65 7.42 10.90
C GLU A 93 16.15 6.67 9.67
N MET A 94 16.07 5.34 9.76
CA MET A 94 15.52 4.53 8.67
C MET A 94 14.10 4.97 8.30
N LEU A 95 13.22 5.22 9.28
CA LEU A 95 11.87 5.72 9.00
C LEU A 95 11.90 7.03 8.21
N ILE A 96 12.70 8.01 8.65
CA ILE A 96 12.77 9.33 8.02
C ILE A 96 13.23 9.19 6.57
N ILE A 97 14.33 8.45 6.34
CA ILE A 97 14.88 8.24 5.00
C ILE A 97 13.85 7.53 4.11
N MET A 98 13.21 6.47 4.63
CA MET A 98 12.20 5.74 3.88
C MET A 98 10.97 6.58 3.58
N LEU A 99 10.59 7.53 4.44
CA LEU A 99 9.51 8.50 4.18
C LEU A 99 9.91 9.55 3.12
N GLU A 100 11.19 9.90 3.01
CA GLU A 100 11.70 10.82 1.99
C GLU A 100 11.79 10.18 0.59
N GLN A 101 11.93 8.85 0.49
CA GLN A 101 12.01 8.14 -0.80
C GLN A 101 10.64 7.85 -1.45
N THR A 102 9.56 8.29 -0.82
CA THR A 102 8.21 7.80 -1.12
C THR A 102 7.61 8.36 -2.42
N ASP A 103 8.13 9.50 -2.89
CA ASP A 103 7.79 10.04 -4.21
C ASP A 103 8.28 9.14 -5.36
N LYS A 104 9.05 8.07 -5.07
CA LYS A 104 9.70 7.18 -6.04
C LYS A 104 9.01 5.82 -6.21
N PHE A 105 7.77 5.64 -5.74
CA PHE A 105 6.99 4.42 -6.02
C PHE A 105 6.63 4.32 -7.50
N ILE A 106 7.56 3.84 -8.34
CA ILE A 106 7.36 3.74 -9.78
C ILE A 106 6.84 2.34 -10.17
N SER A 107 7.17 1.30 -9.41
CA SER A 107 6.79 -0.09 -9.70
C SER A 107 6.08 -0.79 -8.53
N ASP A 108 5.33 -1.85 -8.87
CA ASP A 108 4.71 -2.76 -7.89
C ASP A 108 5.73 -3.35 -6.92
N GLU A 109 6.88 -3.76 -7.46
CA GLU A 109 7.96 -4.36 -6.71
C GLU A 109 8.55 -3.36 -5.71
N ALA A 110 8.75 -2.12 -6.13
CA ALA A 110 9.22 -1.05 -5.26
C ALA A 110 8.21 -0.78 -4.14
N PHE A 111 6.91 -0.66 -4.46
CA PHE A 111 5.87 -0.45 -3.46
C PHE A 111 5.84 -1.59 -2.43
N LEU A 112 5.85 -2.85 -2.89
CA LEU A 112 5.88 -4.02 -2.02
C LEU A 112 7.14 -4.07 -1.15
N PHE A 113 8.29 -3.73 -1.71
CA PHE A 113 9.55 -3.68 -0.98
C PHE A 113 9.53 -2.62 0.14
N HIS A 114 9.01 -1.43 -0.14
CA HIS A 114 8.91 -0.37 0.86
C HIS A 114 7.91 -0.73 1.97
N ILE A 115 6.76 -1.33 1.65
CA ILE A 115 5.82 -1.86 2.65
C ILE A 115 6.51 -2.84 3.60
N LYS A 116 7.32 -3.76 3.06
CA LYS A 116 8.10 -4.71 3.87
C LYS A 116 9.08 -3.99 4.80
N LEU A 117 9.80 -3.00 4.28
CA LEU A 117 10.73 -2.20 5.09
C LEU A 117 10.00 -1.42 6.19
N PHE A 118 8.88 -0.76 5.89
CA PHE A 118 8.07 -0.08 6.91
C PHE A 118 7.64 -1.03 8.01
N LEU A 119 7.24 -2.27 7.68
CA LEU A 119 6.87 -3.25 8.68
C LEU A 119 8.03 -3.62 9.61
N ILE A 120 9.23 -3.83 9.06
CA ILE A 120 10.45 -4.12 9.84
C ILE A 120 10.75 -2.94 10.77
N ILE A 121 10.73 -1.72 10.24
CA ILE A 121 11.01 -0.49 10.98
C ILE A 121 10.01 -0.29 12.13
N ILE A 122 8.70 -0.40 11.84
CA ILE A 122 7.62 -0.23 12.83
C ILE A 122 7.80 -1.21 14.00
N LYS A 123 8.14 -2.47 13.72
CA LYS A 123 8.34 -3.49 14.75
C LYS A 123 9.51 -3.20 15.70
N ARG A 124 10.45 -2.35 15.27
CA ARG A 124 11.64 -1.96 16.05
C ARG A 124 11.50 -0.59 16.71
N LEU A 125 10.54 0.23 16.29
CA LEU A 125 10.29 1.52 16.93
C LEU A 125 9.77 1.33 18.36
N PRO A 126 10.14 2.24 19.29
CA PRO A 126 9.69 2.14 20.67
C PRO A 126 8.16 2.33 20.76
N LEU A 127 7.51 1.46 21.54
CA LEU A 127 6.06 1.48 21.82
C LEU A 127 5.66 2.71 22.67
N LYS A 128 5.73 3.89 22.05
CA LYS A 128 5.40 5.21 22.62
C LYS A 128 4.31 5.88 21.79
N PRO A 129 3.58 6.87 22.31
CA PRO A 129 2.57 7.60 21.54
C PRO A 129 3.08 8.17 20.21
N SER A 130 4.35 8.52 20.09
CA SER A 130 4.96 8.98 18.83
C SER A 130 4.91 7.95 17.70
N LEU A 131 4.86 6.64 18.02
CA LEU A 131 4.72 5.57 17.03
C LEU A 131 3.39 5.66 16.29
N ILE A 132 2.33 6.10 16.97
CA ILE A 132 1.00 6.29 16.39
C ILE A 132 1.05 7.32 15.27
N THR A 133 1.75 8.43 15.50
CA THR A 133 1.99 9.46 14.47
C THR A 133 2.78 8.89 13.30
N SER A 134 3.87 8.16 13.56
CA SER A 134 4.65 7.52 12.50
C SER A 134 3.83 6.54 11.65
N ILE A 135 2.93 5.76 12.27
CA ILE A 135 2.04 4.85 11.54
C ILE A 135 1.01 5.64 10.72
N ASP A 136 0.44 6.71 11.27
CA ASP A 136 -0.48 7.59 10.54
C ASP A 136 0.20 8.20 9.30
N ASP A 137 1.45 8.67 9.44
CA ASP A 137 2.24 9.22 8.33
C ASP A 137 2.48 8.17 7.22
N ILE A 138 2.90 6.96 7.60
CA ILE A 138 3.13 5.86 6.65
C ILE A 138 1.83 5.47 5.92
N LEU A 139 0.73 5.31 6.65
CA LEU A 139 -0.55 4.91 6.05
C LEU A 139 -1.13 6.01 5.17
N SER A 140 -1.00 7.28 5.58
CA SER A 140 -1.38 8.45 4.78
C SER A 140 -0.65 8.45 3.44
N LEU A 141 0.67 8.25 3.50
CA LEU A 141 1.53 8.19 2.34
C LEU A 141 1.15 7.05 1.37
N LEU A 142 1.04 5.82 1.89
CA LEU A 142 0.67 4.67 1.08
C LEU A 142 -0.72 4.85 0.45
N LYS A 143 -1.67 5.46 1.19
CA LYS A 143 -2.98 5.83 0.67
C LYS A 143 -2.85 6.85 -0.48
N CYS A 144 -2.06 7.91 -0.30
CA CYS A 144 -1.84 8.93 -1.33
C CYS A 144 -1.34 8.29 -2.63
N HIS A 145 -0.43 7.32 -2.54
CA HIS A 145 0.04 6.57 -3.70
C HIS A 145 -1.08 5.80 -4.41
N LEU A 146 -1.93 5.09 -3.67
CA LEU A 146 -3.09 4.40 -4.24
C LEU A 146 -4.06 5.38 -4.92
N THR A 147 -4.30 6.54 -4.31
CA THR A 147 -5.23 7.55 -4.86
C THR A 147 -4.67 8.32 -6.06
N ALA A 148 -3.35 8.34 -6.25
CA ALA A 148 -2.72 8.99 -7.40
C ALA A 148 -2.81 8.16 -8.68
N LEU A 149 -3.25 6.89 -8.59
CA LEU A 149 -3.41 6.01 -9.74
C LEU A 149 -4.60 6.44 -10.59
N GLU A 150 -4.33 6.83 -11.83
CA GLU A 150 -5.37 7.22 -12.78
C GLU A 150 -6.10 5.99 -13.32
N LEU A 151 -7.36 5.82 -12.92
CA LEU A 151 -8.23 4.79 -13.49
C LEU A 151 -8.67 5.15 -14.92
N PRO A 152 -9.07 4.14 -15.73
CA PRO A 152 -9.70 4.41 -17.02
C PRO A 152 -10.94 5.29 -16.86
N THR A 153 -11.08 6.30 -17.71
CA THR A 153 -12.29 7.15 -17.72
C THR A 153 -13.48 6.33 -18.22
N ILE A 154 -14.54 6.31 -17.43
CA ILE A 154 -15.78 5.59 -17.73
C ILE A 154 -16.82 6.64 -18.14
N ASN A 155 -17.39 6.50 -19.32
CA ASN A 155 -18.42 7.40 -19.83
C ASN A 155 -19.83 6.85 -19.53
N ASN A 156 -20.86 7.68 -19.63
CA ASN A 156 -22.26 7.27 -19.31
C ASN A 156 -22.83 6.13 -20.17
N ASP A 157 -22.18 5.78 -21.29
CA ASP A 157 -22.58 4.68 -22.17
C ASP A 157 -22.00 3.32 -21.74
N PHE A 158 -21.25 3.25 -20.64
CA PHE A 158 -20.56 2.04 -20.19
C PHE A 158 -21.53 1.04 -19.55
N ALA A 159 -21.77 -0.10 -20.22
CA ALA A 159 -22.68 -1.12 -19.71
C ALA A 159 -22.26 -2.55 -20.11
N GLY A 160 -22.67 -3.53 -19.31
CA GLY A 160 -22.57 -4.95 -19.65
C GLY A 160 -21.15 -5.43 -19.98
N LYS A 161 -20.86 -5.67 -21.27
CA LYS A 161 -19.55 -6.20 -21.71
C LYS A 161 -18.41 -5.18 -21.54
N ASP A 162 -18.70 -3.89 -21.51
CA ASP A 162 -17.67 -2.87 -21.30
C ASP A 162 -17.14 -2.92 -19.86
N LEU A 163 -17.99 -3.25 -18.88
CA LEU A 163 -17.61 -3.47 -17.48
C LEU A 163 -16.61 -4.64 -17.32
N LEU A 164 -16.74 -5.70 -18.14
CA LEU A 164 -15.75 -6.79 -18.16
C LEU A 164 -14.39 -6.30 -18.64
N VAL A 165 -14.37 -5.50 -19.71
CA VAL A 165 -13.13 -4.97 -20.27
C VAL A 165 -12.46 -4.02 -19.26
N PHE A 166 -13.25 -3.21 -18.55
CA PHE A 166 -12.76 -2.33 -17.49
C PHE A 166 -12.13 -3.09 -16.32
N ASN A 167 -12.80 -4.12 -15.80
CA ASN A 167 -12.27 -4.92 -14.70
C ASN A 167 -10.99 -5.69 -15.08
N HIS A 168 -10.72 -5.87 -16.38
CA HIS A 168 -9.49 -6.45 -16.91
C HIS A 168 -8.47 -5.42 -17.40
N ASP A 169 -8.74 -4.11 -17.24
CA ASP A 169 -7.76 -3.07 -17.55
C ASP A 169 -6.52 -3.24 -16.66
N GLN A 170 -5.34 -3.03 -17.24
CA GLN A 170 -4.07 -3.19 -16.53
C GLN A 170 -3.97 -2.24 -15.33
N ARG A 171 -4.54 -1.03 -15.42
CA ARG A 171 -4.52 -0.04 -14.33
C ARG A 171 -5.44 -0.46 -13.18
N VAL A 172 -6.59 -1.04 -13.49
CA VAL A 172 -7.49 -1.62 -12.48
C VAL A 172 -6.81 -2.82 -11.81
N THR A 173 -6.19 -3.70 -12.59
CA THR A 173 -5.48 -4.87 -12.06
C THR A 173 -4.30 -4.46 -11.17
N HIS A 174 -3.54 -3.44 -11.60
CA HIS A 174 -2.44 -2.84 -10.84
C HIS A 174 -2.94 -2.25 -9.50
N LEU A 175 -4.00 -1.43 -9.54
CA LEU A 175 -4.62 -0.88 -8.33
C LEU A 175 -5.06 -1.97 -7.35
N LEU A 176 -5.72 -3.02 -7.84
CA LEU A 176 -6.20 -4.12 -7.01
C LEU A 176 -5.03 -4.83 -6.33
N LYS A 177 -3.94 -5.07 -7.05
CA LYS A 177 -2.72 -5.69 -6.51
C LYS A 177 -2.07 -4.83 -5.43
N LEU A 178 -1.90 -3.53 -5.67
CA LEU A 178 -1.33 -2.60 -4.69
C LEU A 178 -2.20 -2.47 -3.45
N THR A 179 -3.52 -2.41 -3.63
CA THR A 179 -4.48 -2.34 -2.54
C THR A 179 -4.47 -3.63 -1.72
N GLN A 180 -4.31 -4.80 -2.34
CA GLN A 180 -4.13 -6.07 -1.63
C GLN A 180 -2.89 -6.03 -0.73
N PHE A 181 -1.74 -5.56 -1.26
CA PHE A 181 -0.52 -5.40 -0.45
C PHE A 181 -0.72 -4.45 0.73
N TYR A 182 -1.48 -3.38 0.53
CA TYR A 182 -1.81 -2.43 1.58
C TYR A 182 -2.72 -3.05 2.67
N ILE A 183 -3.73 -3.84 2.28
CA ILE A 183 -4.57 -4.57 3.23
C ILE A 183 -3.73 -5.59 4.02
N ASP A 184 -2.90 -6.37 3.33
CA ASP A 184 -2.02 -7.36 3.96
C ASP A 184 -1.05 -6.71 4.95
N PHE A 185 -0.55 -5.52 4.63
CA PHE A 185 0.28 -4.72 5.54
C PHE A 185 -0.49 -4.33 6.80
N ILE A 186 -1.72 -3.81 6.65
CA ILE A 186 -2.56 -3.45 7.80
C ILE A 186 -2.89 -4.67 8.67
N CYS A 187 -3.19 -5.82 8.08
CA CYS A 187 -3.46 -7.03 8.86
C CYS A 187 -2.21 -7.52 9.60
N GLN A 188 -1.01 -7.39 9.01
CA GLN A 188 0.24 -7.68 9.71
C GLN A 188 0.51 -6.71 10.88
N LEU A 189 0.17 -5.43 10.73
CA LEU A 189 0.23 -4.46 11.83
C LEU A 189 -0.77 -4.80 12.92
N ARG A 190 -2.02 -5.14 12.56
CA ARG A 190 -3.04 -5.62 13.51
C ARG A 190 -2.49 -6.77 14.35
N ASP A 191 -1.94 -7.78 13.69
CA ASP A 191 -1.46 -8.99 14.36
C ASP A 191 -0.29 -8.68 15.30
N TYR A 192 0.66 -7.85 14.86
CA TYR A 192 1.75 -7.38 15.72
C TYR A 192 1.22 -6.63 16.95
N PHE A 193 0.32 -5.66 16.75
CA PHE A 193 -0.18 -4.84 17.85
C PHE A 193 -1.24 -5.53 18.72
N SER A 194 -1.81 -6.66 18.29
CA SER A 194 -2.76 -7.47 19.09
C SER A 194 -2.20 -7.92 20.43
N THR A 195 -0.89 -8.13 20.50
CA THR A 195 -0.17 -8.51 21.73
C THR A 195 0.33 -7.30 22.55
N THR A 196 0.12 -6.08 22.06
CA THR A 196 0.67 -4.85 22.66
C THR A 196 -0.45 -3.96 23.19
N ASN A 197 -0.20 -3.26 24.29
CA ASN A 197 -1.18 -2.40 24.92
C ASN A 197 -1.04 -0.93 24.46
N ILE A 198 -0.99 -0.70 23.15
CA ILE A 198 -1.00 0.67 22.60
C ILE A 198 -2.44 1.02 22.22
N ASN A 199 -3.04 1.87 23.04
CA ASN A 199 -4.36 2.41 22.78
C ASN A 199 -4.39 3.15 21.42
N ASN A 200 -5.52 3.09 20.73
CA ASN A 200 -5.85 3.82 19.50
C ASN A 200 -5.20 3.34 18.19
N ILE A 201 -4.26 2.40 18.18
CA ILE A 201 -3.70 1.89 16.91
C ILE A 201 -4.80 1.30 16.01
N PHE A 202 -5.67 0.45 16.56
CA PHE A 202 -6.76 -0.14 15.78
C PHE A 202 -7.75 0.89 15.25
N SER A 203 -7.93 2.01 15.94
CA SER A 203 -8.73 3.13 15.43
C SER A 203 -8.10 3.74 14.17
N ILE A 204 -6.78 3.94 14.17
CA ILE A 204 -6.04 4.43 13.00
C ILE A 204 -6.07 3.42 11.85
N LEU A 205 -5.78 2.15 12.12
CA LEU A 205 -5.85 1.10 11.09
C LEU A 205 -7.27 1.03 10.47
N THR A 206 -8.31 1.10 11.32
CA THR A 206 -9.70 1.12 10.88
C THR A 206 -10.02 2.33 10.01
N LYS A 207 -9.61 3.54 10.44
CA LYS A 207 -9.76 4.79 9.67
C LYS A 207 -9.19 4.64 8.25
N TYR A 208 -8.00 4.06 8.12
CA TYR A 208 -7.37 3.90 6.82
C TYR A 208 -8.02 2.84 5.95
N LEU A 209 -8.45 1.71 6.49
CA LEU A 209 -9.23 0.72 5.73
C LEU A 209 -10.57 1.30 5.25
N ILE A 210 -11.28 2.02 6.12
CA ILE A 210 -12.51 2.74 5.73
C ILE A 210 -12.22 3.72 4.60
N SER A 211 -11.09 4.41 4.67
CA SER A 211 -10.71 5.40 3.66
C SER A 211 -10.48 4.81 2.27
N LEU A 212 -10.22 3.50 2.15
CA LEU A 212 -10.15 2.81 0.87
C LEU A 212 -11.51 2.69 0.20
N LEU A 213 -12.63 2.82 0.92
CA LEU A 213 -13.98 2.76 0.36
C LEU A 213 -14.36 3.98 -0.50
N GLN A 214 -13.46 4.97 -0.59
CA GLN A 214 -13.55 6.09 -1.53
C GLN A 214 -12.85 5.74 -2.85
N GLU A 215 -12.69 6.73 -3.72
CA GLU A 215 -11.81 6.63 -4.87
C GLU A 215 -10.39 6.19 -4.44
N PRO A 216 -9.77 5.23 -5.16
CA PRO A 216 -10.21 4.70 -6.45
C PRO A 216 -11.14 3.46 -6.38
N LEU A 217 -11.41 2.89 -5.21
CA LEU A 217 -12.20 1.66 -5.11
C LEU A 217 -13.71 1.88 -5.28
N SER A 218 -14.24 3.06 -4.95
CA SER A 218 -15.66 3.37 -5.18
C SER A 218 -16.01 3.37 -6.68
N SER A 219 -15.03 3.64 -7.55
CA SER A 219 -15.13 3.55 -9.02
C SER A 219 -15.00 2.13 -9.61
N LEU A 220 -14.81 1.10 -8.80
CA LEU A 220 -14.73 -0.27 -9.31
C LEU A 220 -16.11 -0.93 -9.42
N SER A 221 -16.30 -1.79 -10.41
CA SER A 221 -17.49 -2.66 -10.51
C SER A 221 -17.22 -3.99 -9.79
N TYR A 222 -18.16 -4.38 -8.93
CA TYR A 222 -18.10 -5.61 -8.12
C TYR A 222 -19.13 -6.66 -8.56
N GLU A 223 -19.85 -6.39 -9.64
CA GLU A 223 -20.87 -7.31 -10.15
C GLU A 223 -20.24 -8.44 -10.95
N PRO A 224 -20.72 -9.69 -10.76
CA PRO A 224 -20.31 -10.79 -11.62
C PRO A 224 -20.91 -10.59 -13.01
N ILE A 225 -20.11 -10.78 -14.04
CA ILE A 225 -20.57 -10.65 -15.43
C ILE A 225 -20.43 -12.02 -16.10
N ASN A 226 -21.51 -12.51 -16.70
CA ASN A 226 -21.59 -13.85 -17.32
C ASN A 226 -21.16 -14.99 -16.38
N SER A 227 -21.59 -14.92 -15.10
CA SER A 227 -21.26 -15.92 -14.07
C SER A 227 -19.76 -16.03 -13.71
N GLN A 228 -18.93 -15.09 -14.16
CA GLN A 228 -17.55 -14.91 -13.68
C GLN A 228 -17.52 -13.81 -12.62
N GLU A 229 -16.90 -14.08 -11.48
CA GLU A 229 -16.65 -13.07 -10.45
C GLU A 229 -15.69 -12.01 -10.97
N SER A 230 -15.91 -10.74 -10.60
CA SER A 230 -14.99 -9.67 -10.98
C SER A 230 -13.66 -9.80 -10.24
N SER A 231 -12.56 -9.42 -10.88
CA SER A 231 -11.25 -9.30 -10.23
C SER A 231 -11.32 -8.37 -9.01
N SER A 232 -12.10 -7.31 -9.08
CA SER A 232 -12.36 -6.39 -7.97
C SER A 232 -13.01 -7.06 -6.76
N PHE A 233 -13.74 -8.16 -6.97
CA PHE A 233 -14.37 -8.92 -5.89
C PHE A 233 -13.35 -9.63 -4.99
N THR A 234 -12.20 -10.04 -5.53
CA THR A 234 -11.18 -10.74 -4.73
C THR A 234 -10.62 -9.87 -3.60
N LEU A 235 -10.74 -8.53 -3.73
CA LEU A 235 -10.27 -7.56 -2.74
C LEU A 235 -11.30 -7.27 -1.64
N ILE A 236 -12.61 -7.38 -1.93
CA ILE A 236 -13.66 -7.06 -0.97
C ILE A 236 -13.54 -7.93 0.28
N ARG A 237 -13.30 -9.23 0.10
CA ARG A 237 -13.27 -10.18 1.20
C ARG A 237 -12.11 -9.89 2.18
N PRO A 238 -10.84 -9.83 1.75
CA PRO A 238 -9.74 -9.42 2.61
C PRO A 238 -9.97 -8.06 3.30
N LEU A 239 -10.51 -7.08 2.57
CA LEU A 239 -10.81 -5.76 3.11
C LEU A 239 -11.81 -5.82 4.26
N LEU A 240 -12.97 -6.45 4.06
CA LEU A 240 -14.02 -6.54 5.06
C LEU A 240 -13.60 -7.43 6.24
N ASP A 241 -12.95 -8.57 5.98
CA ASP A 241 -12.41 -9.42 7.06
C ASP A 241 -11.44 -8.63 7.94
N CYS A 242 -10.50 -7.89 7.34
CA CYS A 242 -9.55 -7.09 8.12
C CYS A 242 -10.27 -5.95 8.86
N LEU A 243 -11.24 -5.27 8.22
CA LEU A 243 -12.00 -4.19 8.84
C LEU A 243 -12.81 -4.65 10.06
N PHE A 244 -13.57 -5.74 9.95
CA PHE A 244 -14.41 -6.25 11.04
C PHE A 244 -13.59 -6.89 12.17
N THR A 245 -12.39 -7.41 11.88
CA THR A 245 -11.46 -7.86 12.93
C THR A 245 -10.86 -6.70 13.72
N LEU A 246 -10.67 -5.54 13.10
CA LEU A 246 -10.15 -4.33 13.76
C LEU A 246 -11.25 -3.60 14.55
N ASN A 247 -12.46 -3.55 14.00
CA ASN A 247 -13.61 -2.97 14.67
C ASN A 247 -14.88 -3.77 14.37
N PRO A 248 -15.59 -4.31 15.38
CA PRO A 248 -16.81 -5.09 15.17
C PRO A 248 -17.98 -4.28 14.61
N ASN A 249 -17.94 -2.95 14.71
CA ASN A 249 -18.97 -2.06 14.17
C ASN A 249 -18.33 -0.87 13.42
N PRO A 250 -17.77 -1.09 12.22
CA PRO A 250 -17.10 -0.06 11.47
C PRO A 250 -18.05 1.05 11.00
N ILE A 251 -19.34 0.74 10.80
CA ILE A 251 -20.36 1.69 10.32
C ILE A 251 -20.47 2.91 11.25
N GLN A 252 -20.32 2.73 12.56
CA GLN A 252 -20.41 3.83 13.53
C GLN A 252 -19.24 4.81 13.46
N LEU A 253 -18.12 4.43 12.84
CA LEU A 253 -16.94 5.27 12.70
C LEU A 253 -16.94 6.09 11.40
N ILE A 254 -17.85 5.80 10.48
CA ILE A 254 -17.90 6.45 9.18
C ILE A 254 -18.75 7.73 9.29
N ASN A 255 -18.11 8.87 9.13
CA ASN A 255 -18.80 10.16 9.01
C ASN A 255 -19.13 10.53 7.56
N ASP A 256 -18.40 9.96 6.61
CA ASP A 256 -18.56 10.23 5.18
C ASP A 256 -19.71 9.40 4.60
N LYS A 257 -20.70 10.07 4.02
CA LYS A 257 -21.92 9.41 3.54
C LYS A 257 -21.64 8.47 2.37
N GLU A 258 -20.66 8.78 1.52
CA GLU A 258 -20.32 7.94 0.38
C GLU A 258 -19.66 6.64 0.86
N GLN A 259 -18.63 6.72 1.71
CA GLN A 259 -18.00 5.56 2.34
C GLN A 259 -19.02 4.66 3.03
N GLN A 260 -19.96 5.27 3.77
CA GLN A 260 -21.01 4.54 4.46
C GLN A 260 -21.92 3.81 3.48
N SER A 261 -22.28 4.48 2.38
CA SER A 261 -23.13 3.91 1.34
C SER A 261 -22.45 2.79 0.57
N ILE A 262 -21.15 2.93 0.27
CA ILE A 262 -20.33 1.88 -0.33
C ILE A 262 -20.20 0.68 0.62
N LEU A 263 -19.94 0.90 1.91
CA LEU A 263 -19.89 -0.19 2.88
C LEU A 263 -21.23 -0.94 2.96
N ILE A 264 -22.35 -0.22 3.02
CA ILE A 264 -23.69 -0.82 3.03
C ILE A 264 -23.95 -1.60 1.73
N TYR A 265 -23.59 -1.05 0.57
CA TYR A 265 -23.61 -1.78 -0.70
C TYR A 265 -22.83 -3.10 -0.60
N LEU A 266 -21.58 -3.07 -0.13
CA LEU A 266 -20.74 -4.27 -0.03
C LEU A 266 -21.32 -5.31 0.94
N LEU A 267 -21.88 -4.87 2.07
CA LEU A 267 -22.47 -5.75 3.09
C LEU A 267 -23.76 -6.42 2.64
N LEU A 268 -24.65 -5.68 1.97
CA LEU A 268 -25.99 -6.14 1.62
C LEU A 268 -26.02 -6.93 0.30
N THR A 269 -25.13 -6.61 -0.64
CA THR A 269 -25.15 -7.23 -1.97
C THR A 269 -24.28 -8.49 -2.06
N LYS A 270 -23.35 -8.69 -1.12
CA LYS A 270 -22.40 -9.81 -1.17
C LYS A 270 -22.61 -10.77 0.00
N ASN A 271 -23.11 -11.96 -0.33
CA ASN A 271 -23.66 -12.99 0.56
C ASN A 271 -22.82 -13.39 1.79
N ASN A 272 -21.52 -13.14 1.79
CA ASN A 272 -20.63 -13.59 2.87
C ASN A 272 -20.64 -12.67 4.11
N TYR A 273 -21.10 -11.43 3.97
CA TYR A 273 -21.00 -10.42 5.03
C TYR A 273 -22.33 -10.00 5.63
N PHE A 274 -23.45 -10.41 5.02
CA PHE A 274 -24.77 -10.25 5.59
C PHE A 274 -24.87 -10.90 6.99
N SER A 275 -24.13 -11.99 7.22
CA SER A 275 -24.05 -12.68 8.52
C SER A 275 -23.35 -11.87 9.62
N LEU A 276 -22.58 -10.83 9.27
CA LEU A 276 -21.95 -9.93 10.23
C LEU A 276 -22.91 -8.82 10.70
N LEU A 277 -24.02 -8.61 9.99
CA LEU A 277 -25.07 -7.71 10.43
C LEU A 277 -25.95 -8.42 11.49
N PRO A 278 -26.57 -7.67 12.42
CA PRO A 278 -27.56 -8.24 13.32
C PRO A 278 -28.64 -8.96 12.52
N CYS A 279 -28.95 -10.22 12.86
CA CYS A 279 -29.98 -11.00 12.18
C CYS A 279 -31.36 -10.36 12.40
N VAL A 280 -31.76 -9.47 11.49
CA VAL A 280 -33.13 -8.95 11.41
C VAL A 280 -33.85 -9.73 10.33
N TYR A 281 -34.89 -10.51 10.68
CA TYR A 281 -35.60 -11.37 9.72
C TYR A 281 -36.62 -10.62 8.83
N SER A 282 -36.48 -9.30 8.70
CA SER A 282 -37.41 -8.45 7.95
C SER A 282 -36.67 -7.80 6.78
N SER A 283 -37.06 -8.14 5.55
CA SER A 283 -36.58 -7.48 4.33
C SER A 283 -36.84 -5.97 4.35
N TYR A 284 -37.92 -5.55 5.01
CA TYR A 284 -38.26 -4.13 5.18
C TYR A 284 -37.20 -3.35 5.98
N PHE A 285 -36.52 -4.00 6.93
CA PHE A 285 -35.44 -3.37 7.69
C PHE A 285 -34.22 -3.06 6.79
N TYR A 286 -33.79 -4.02 5.96
CA TYR A 286 -32.66 -3.82 5.06
C TYR A 286 -32.99 -2.84 3.94
N LEU A 287 -34.25 -2.81 3.47
CA LEU A 287 -34.72 -1.78 2.55
C LEU A 287 -34.63 -0.38 3.18
N ILE A 288 -35.08 -0.21 4.43
CA ILE A 288 -34.95 1.07 5.13
C ILE A 288 -33.48 1.47 5.30
N LEU A 289 -32.62 0.49 5.61
CA LEU A 289 -31.18 0.71 5.76
C LEU A 289 -30.52 1.11 4.43
N SER A 290 -30.96 0.55 3.30
CA SER A 290 -30.38 0.81 1.99
C SER A 290 -30.86 2.12 1.36
N ILE A 291 -32.07 2.63 1.69
CA ILE A 291 -32.63 3.86 1.09
C ILE A 291 -31.66 5.06 1.15
N PRO A 292 -31.06 5.44 2.31
CA PRO A 292 -30.12 6.54 2.35
C PRO A 292 -28.90 6.32 1.45
N SER A 293 -28.44 5.07 1.36
CA SER A 293 -27.30 4.68 0.52
C SER A 293 -27.65 4.75 -0.97
N ILE A 294 -28.82 4.26 -1.35
CA ILE A 294 -29.34 4.36 -2.72
C ILE A 294 -29.43 5.83 -3.14
N GLN A 295 -30.02 6.68 -2.30
CA GLN A 295 -30.12 8.12 -2.56
C GLN A 295 -28.74 8.73 -2.76
N GLN A 296 -27.82 8.50 -1.83
CA GLN A 296 -26.46 9.05 -1.88
C GLN A 296 -25.71 8.62 -3.15
N LEU A 297 -25.75 7.32 -3.48
CA LEU A 297 -25.06 6.75 -4.64
C LEU A 297 -25.70 7.15 -5.97
N SER A 298 -27.01 7.44 -5.99
CA SER A 298 -27.74 7.87 -7.19
C SER A 298 -27.65 9.37 -7.49
N ASN A 299 -27.22 10.18 -6.52
CA ASN A 299 -27.18 11.64 -6.64
C ASN A 299 -26.06 12.11 -7.58
N ASP A 300 -25.04 11.29 -7.80
CA ASP A 300 -23.92 11.61 -8.67
C ASP A 300 -24.08 10.94 -10.04
N HIS A 301 -24.73 11.65 -10.96
CA HIS A 301 -24.98 11.18 -12.31
C HIS A 301 -23.73 11.15 -13.20
N GLU A 302 -22.61 11.74 -12.77
CA GLU A 302 -21.35 11.71 -13.50
C GLU A 302 -20.52 10.46 -13.16
N HIS A 303 -20.78 9.85 -11.99
CA HIS A 303 -20.14 8.61 -11.57
C HIS A 303 -21.03 7.37 -11.85
N VAL A 304 -20.94 6.86 -13.09
CA VAL A 304 -21.66 5.66 -13.57
C VAL A 304 -21.60 4.48 -12.60
N MET A 305 -20.43 4.28 -11.98
CA MET A 305 -20.17 3.17 -11.05
C MET A 305 -20.90 3.31 -9.71
N LEU A 306 -21.20 4.52 -9.26
CA LEU A 306 -22.01 4.74 -8.07
C LEU A 306 -23.49 4.48 -8.38
N THR A 307 -23.95 4.94 -9.55
CA THR A 307 -25.31 4.70 -10.02
C THR A 307 -25.58 3.19 -10.22
N GLU A 308 -24.61 2.43 -10.77
CA GLU A 308 -24.68 0.97 -10.86
C GLU A 308 -24.93 0.33 -9.48
N LYS A 309 -24.12 0.69 -8.48
CA LYS A 309 -24.25 0.18 -7.10
C LYS A 309 -25.61 0.50 -6.49
N ALA A 310 -26.15 1.70 -6.75
CA ALA A 310 -27.49 2.08 -6.33
C ALA A 310 -28.56 1.18 -6.97
N CYS A 311 -28.46 0.90 -8.28
CA CYS A 311 -29.37 0.01 -8.99
C CYS A 311 -29.34 -1.41 -8.42
N VAL A 312 -28.16 -1.94 -8.11
CA VAL A 312 -28.02 -3.27 -7.50
C VAL A 312 -28.69 -3.31 -6.11
N LEU A 313 -28.50 -2.28 -5.29
CA LEU A 313 -29.17 -2.16 -3.98
C LEU A 313 -30.70 -2.10 -4.07
N VAL A 314 -31.26 -1.57 -5.16
CA VAL A 314 -32.71 -1.56 -5.40
C VAL A 314 -33.22 -2.93 -5.84
N SER A 315 -32.38 -3.72 -6.52
CA SER A 315 -32.76 -5.03 -7.07
C SER A 315 -32.73 -6.19 -6.07
N ASN A 316 -32.04 -6.02 -4.93
CA ASN A 316 -31.91 -7.00 -3.85
C ASN A 316 -32.96 -6.79 -2.75
#